data_AF-A0A7W6C9T9-F1
#
_entry.id   AF-A0A7W6C9T9-F1
#
_cell.length_a   1.000
_cell.length_b   1.000
_cell.length_c   1.000
_cell.angle_alpha   90.00
_cell.angle_beta   90.00
_cell.angle_gamma   90.00
#
_symmetry.space_group_name_H-M   'P 1'
#
loop_
_entity.id
_entity.type
_entity.pdbx_description
1 polymer ?
#
loop_
_entity_poly.entity_id
_entity_poly.type
_entity_poly.pdbx_seq_one_letter_code
_entity_poly.pdbx_strand_id
1 'polypeptide(L)'
;MRAQSHFDMLPRRNRRLILRDEGIARRSGKWSAWETLIFPRGSVSPNGWTAEFTTAHRNNVFSILERTLPDGTRHLGITSLSGVRPTWPEMQRIKDEIAGPEATAVEVYPPKAEIIDAADMYHLWVLPAPLPFSLFTRTNND
;
A
#
# COMPACT_ATOMS: atom_id res chain seq x y z
N MET A 1 20.70 0.89 -4.57
CA MET A 1 21.07 1.66 -3.36
C MET A 1 19.79 2.24 -2.79
N ARG A 2 19.34 1.78 -1.62
CA ARG A 2 18.11 2.28 -0.97
C ARG A 2 18.38 3.73 -0.52
N ALA A 3 17.59 4.69 -0.97
CA ALA A 3 17.69 6.06 -0.46
C ALA A 3 17.42 6.04 1.05
N GLN A 4 18.27 6.70 1.85
CA GLN A 4 18.06 6.80 3.29
C GLN A 4 16.78 7.60 3.55
N SER A 5 15.83 6.98 4.25
CA SER A 5 14.61 7.65 4.66
C SER A 5 14.90 8.63 5.80
N HIS A 6 14.02 9.61 6.01
CA HIS A 6 14.12 10.48 7.19
C HIS A 6 14.13 9.67 8.49
N PHE A 7 13.40 8.54 8.53
CA PHE A 7 13.41 7.62 9.66
C PHE A 7 14.81 7.06 9.93
N ASP A 8 15.61 6.77 8.90
CA ASP A 8 16.96 6.23 9.05
C ASP A 8 17.94 7.23 9.67
N MET A 9 17.69 8.53 9.52
CA MET A 9 18.51 9.60 10.09
C MET A 9 18.21 9.87 11.58
N LEU A 10 17.11 9.34 12.11
CA LEU A 10 16.74 9.56 13.51
C LEU A 10 17.70 8.84 14.47
N PRO A 11 17.90 9.38 15.70
CA PRO A 11 18.66 8.70 16.75
C PRO A 11 18.13 7.28 16.98
N ARG A 12 19.04 6.32 17.25
CA ARG A 12 18.69 4.89 17.45
C ARG A 12 17.56 4.69 18.46
N ARG A 13 17.57 5.46 19.55
CA ARG A 13 16.52 5.42 20.59
C ARG A 13 15.15 5.78 20.02
N ASN A 14 15.08 6.84 19.20
CA ASN A 14 13.83 7.31 18.59
C ASN A 14 13.30 6.28 17.59
N ARG A 15 14.17 5.76 16.72
CA ARG A 15 13.80 4.67 15.79
C ARG A 15 13.20 3.47 16.52
N ARG A 16 13.82 3.05 17.63
CA ARG A 16 13.32 1.93 18.45
C ARG A 16 11.96 2.22 19.08
N LEU A 17 11.72 3.43 19.56
CA LEU A 17 10.42 3.81 20.13
C LEU A 17 9.34 3.82 19.06
N ILE A 18 9.63 4.40 17.89
CA ILE A 18 8.71 4.44 16.75
C ILE A 18 8.34 3.02 16.29
N LEU A 19 9.31 2.12 16.13
CA LEU A 19 9.05 0.73 15.75
C LEU A 19 8.29 -0.05 16.83
N ARG A 20 8.56 0.23 18.11
CA ARG A 20 7.80 -0.37 19.21
C ARG A 20 6.33 0.05 19.13
N ASP A 21 6.08 1.33 18.90
CA ASP A 21 4.74 1.90 18.88
C ASP A 21 3.96 1.43 17.63
N GLU A 22 4.62 1.33 16.46
CA GLU A 22 4.05 0.68 15.27
C GLU A 22 3.69 -0.79 15.55
N GLY A 23 4.60 -1.56 16.18
CA GLY A 23 4.31 -2.95 16.54
C GLY A 23 3.14 -3.10 17.51
N ILE A 24 2.95 -2.16 18.43
CA ILE A 24 1.77 -2.12 19.34
C ILE A 24 0.50 -1.82 18.54
N ALA A 25 0.54 -0.83 17.63
CA ALA A 25 -0.60 -0.47 16.80
C ALA A 25 -1.03 -1.63 15.88
N ARG A 26 -0.07 -2.34 15.26
CA ARG A 26 -0.34 -3.54 14.46
C ARG A 26 -0.98 -4.65 15.28
N ARG A 27 -0.38 -5.03 16.42
CA ARG A 27 -0.91 -6.10 17.29
C ARG A 27 -2.29 -5.80 17.85
N SER A 28 -2.57 -4.54 18.16
CA SER A 28 -3.86 -4.13 18.71
C SER A 28 -4.92 -3.82 17.66
N GLY A 29 -4.55 -3.70 16.38
CA GLY A 29 -5.42 -3.21 15.32
C GLY A 29 -5.79 -1.73 15.44
N LYS A 30 -5.18 -0.97 16.35
CA LYS A 30 -5.50 0.45 16.57
C LYS A 30 -4.54 1.34 15.80
N TRP A 31 -4.91 1.67 14.57
CA TRP A 31 -4.16 2.59 13.71
C TRP A 31 -4.65 4.02 13.91
N SER A 32 -3.77 4.99 13.71
CA SER A 32 -4.20 6.38 13.55
C SER A 32 -5.01 6.54 12.26
N ALA A 33 -5.79 7.61 12.18
CA ALA A 33 -6.47 7.98 10.95
C ALA A 33 -5.46 8.15 9.80
N TRP A 34 -5.93 7.91 8.58
CA TRP A 34 -5.17 8.18 7.37
C TRP A 34 -4.99 9.68 7.17
N GLU A 35 -3.75 10.09 6.95
CA GLU A 35 -3.42 11.37 6.34
C GLU A 35 -3.21 11.15 4.84
N THR A 36 -3.95 11.91 4.02
CA THR A 36 -3.84 11.85 2.56
C THR A 36 -3.11 13.08 2.04
N LEU A 37 -2.09 12.85 1.23
CA LEU A 37 -1.28 13.86 0.57
C LEU A 37 -1.46 13.71 -0.94
N ILE A 38 -1.74 14.81 -1.63
CA ILE A 38 -1.81 14.86 -3.10
C ILE A 38 -0.63 15.70 -3.58
N PHE A 39 0.07 15.21 -4.59
CA PHE A 39 1.25 15.86 -5.14
C PHE A 39 1.30 15.71 -6.67
N PRO A 40 2.01 16.62 -7.38
CA PRO A 40 2.14 16.55 -8.82
C PRO A 40 2.78 15.24 -9.30
N ARG A 41 2.42 14.83 -10.52
CA ARG A 41 3.14 13.78 -11.24
C ARG A 41 4.63 14.09 -11.23
N GLY A 42 5.46 13.10 -10.96
CA GLY A 42 6.91 13.23 -10.94
C GLY A 42 7.51 13.53 -9.56
N SER A 43 6.69 13.75 -8.51
CA SER A 43 7.22 14.03 -7.17
C SER A 43 7.90 12.82 -6.51
N VAL A 44 7.48 11.59 -6.84
CA VAL A 44 8.11 10.36 -6.32
C VAL A 44 9.37 10.00 -7.11
N SER A 45 9.30 10.12 -8.43
CA SER A 45 10.44 9.95 -9.32
C SER A 45 10.21 10.79 -10.59
N PRO A 46 11.26 11.28 -11.27
CA PRO A 46 11.07 12.13 -12.43
C PRO A 46 10.47 11.39 -13.64
N ASN A 47 10.72 10.08 -13.75
CA ASN A 47 10.46 9.29 -14.96
C ASN A 47 9.97 7.87 -14.64
N GLY A 48 9.34 7.23 -15.62
CA GLY A 48 8.86 5.86 -15.52
C GLY A 48 7.54 5.74 -14.74
N TRP A 49 7.14 4.50 -14.48
CA TRP A 49 5.83 4.20 -13.91
C TRP A 49 5.64 4.75 -12.48
N THR A 50 6.73 4.92 -11.72
CA THR A 50 6.69 5.50 -10.37
C THR A 50 6.42 7.01 -10.38
N ALA A 51 6.64 7.70 -11.51
CA ALA A 51 6.30 9.11 -11.66
C ALA A 51 4.79 9.35 -11.64
N GLU A 52 3.99 8.32 -11.90
CA GLU A 52 2.52 8.38 -11.96
C GLU A 52 1.86 8.28 -10.59
N PHE A 53 2.61 7.98 -9.53
CA PHE A 53 2.10 8.17 -8.18
C PHE A 53 1.83 9.65 -7.95
N THR A 54 0.62 9.98 -7.52
CA THR A 54 0.17 11.36 -7.26
C THR A 54 -0.49 11.51 -5.89
N THR A 55 -0.75 10.39 -5.22
CA THR A 55 -1.39 10.38 -3.91
C THR A 55 -0.59 9.50 -2.96
N ALA A 56 -0.45 9.93 -1.71
CA ALA A 56 0.05 9.11 -0.62
C ALA A 56 -0.95 9.08 0.53
N HIS A 57 -1.24 7.90 1.06
CA HIS A 57 -1.94 7.72 2.33
C HIS A 57 -0.94 7.23 3.36
N ARG A 58 -0.95 7.81 4.56
CA ARG A 58 -0.08 7.34 5.64
C ARG A 58 -0.78 7.37 6.98
N ASN A 59 -0.39 6.46 7.85
CA ASN A 59 -0.72 6.49 9.26
C ASN A 59 0.52 6.07 10.08
N ASN A 60 0.34 5.81 11.37
CA ASN A 60 1.43 5.38 12.26
C ASN A 60 1.98 3.95 11.99
N VAL A 61 1.46 3.25 10.97
CA VAL A 61 1.83 1.87 10.63
C VAL A 61 2.29 1.73 9.18
N PHE A 62 1.49 2.22 8.24
CA PHE A 62 1.64 2.00 6.81
C PHE A 62 1.77 3.32 6.04
N SER A 63 2.44 3.23 4.89
CA SER A 63 2.43 4.25 3.85
C SER A 63 2.07 3.59 2.52
N ILE A 64 1.09 4.17 1.83
CA ILE A 64 0.55 3.72 0.55
C ILE A 64 0.77 4.81 -0.47
N LEU A 65 1.44 4.49 -1.56
CA LEU A 65 1.46 5.32 -2.77
C LEU A 65 0.34 4.85 -3.71
N GLU A 66 -0.42 5.78 -4.25
CA GLU A 66 -1.52 5.49 -5.16
C GLU A 66 -1.33 6.19 -6.52
N ARG A 67 -1.58 5.42 -7.59
CA ARG A 67 -1.77 5.91 -8.95
C ARG A 67 -3.02 5.27 -9.56
N THR A 68 -3.66 5.99 -10.49
CA THR A 68 -4.79 5.48 -11.28
C THR A 68 -4.35 5.38 -12.73
N LEU A 69 -4.56 4.22 -13.34
CA LEU A 69 -4.30 3.97 -14.76
C LEU A 69 -5.45 4.49 -15.63
N PRO A 70 -5.23 4.66 -16.95
CA PRO A 70 -6.27 5.16 -17.87
C PRO A 70 -7.54 4.31 -17.95
N ASP A 71 -7.46 3.02 -17.64
CA ASP A 71 -8.59 2.08 -17.61
C ASP A 71 -9.38 2.11 -16.28
N GLY A 72 -8.99 2.98 -15.34
CA GLY A 72 -9.58 3.09 -14.01
C GLY A 72 -8.98 2.13 -12.98
N THR A 73 -8.06 1.24 -13.37
CA THR A 73 -7.33 0.39 -12.43
C THR A 73 -6.50 1.25 -11.49
N ARG A 74 -6.63 1.05 -10.18
CA ARG A 74 -5.80 1.75 -9.18
C ARG A 74 -4.70 0.83 -8.68
N HIS A 75 -3.50 1.38 -8.54
CA HIS A 75 -2.33 0.68 -8.05
C HIS A 75 -1.89 1.26 -6.71
N LEU A 76 -1.94 0.44 -5.67
CA LEU A 76 -1.52 0.77 -4.32
C LEU A 76 -0.17 0.11 -4.02
N GLY A 77 0.86 0.93 -3.89
CA GLY A 77 2.19 0.53 -3.44
C GLY A 77 2.29 0.67 -1.93
N ILE A 78 2.25 -0.45 -1.21
CA ILE A 78 2.10 -0.49 0.25
C ILE A 78 3.43 -0.83 0.91
N THR A 79 3.81 -0.02 1.89
CA THR A 79 4.99 -0.22 2.75
C THR A 79 4.59 -0.10 4.21
N SER A 80 5.30 -0.80 5.10
CA SER A 80 5.17 -0.63 6.55
C SER A 80 6.40 0.06 7.11
N LEU A 81 6.24 0.75 8.23
CA LEU A 81 7.35 1.43 8.90
C LEU A 81 8.44 0.46 9.36
N SER A 82 8.06 -0.76 9.73
CA SER A 82 8.98 -1.85 10.12
C SER A 82 9.56 -2.63 8.94
N GLY A 83 9.09 -2.41 7.70
CA GLY A 83 9.40 -3.25 6.54
C GLY A 83 8.77 -4.64 6.58
N VAL A 84 8.05 -4.99 7.64
CA VAL A 84 7.36 -6.28 7.77
C VAL A 84 6.13 -6.29 6.87
N ARG A 85 6.02 -7.33 6.04
CA ARG A 85 4.88 -7.56 5.13
C ARG A 85 3.54 -7.35 5.84
N PRO A 86 2.59 -6.61 5.24
CA PRO A 86 1.21 -6.60 5.71
C PRO A 86 0.62 -8.01 5.67
N THR A 87 -0.07 -8.41 6.73
CA THR A 87 -0.85 -9.65 6.75
C THR A 87 -2.10 -9.52 5.87
N TRP A 88 -2.72 -10.64 5.51
CA TRP A 88 -3.93 -10.63 4.70
C TRP A 88 -5.06 -9.76 5.31
N PRO A 89 -5.38 -9.84 6.63
CA PRO A 89 -6.39 -8.97 7.23
C PRO A 89 -6.02 -7.48 7.19
N GLU A 90 -4.73 -7.15 7.31
CA GLU A 90 -4.26 -5.76 7.18
C GLU A 90 -4.41 -5.26 5.75
N MET A 91 -4.12 -6.09 4.74
CA MET A 91 -4.33 -5.76 3.32
C MET A 91 -5.82 -5.57 3.00
N GLN A 92 -6.69 -6.45 3.53
CA GLN A 92 -8.14 -6.32 3.38
C GLN A 92 -8.63 -4.99 3.98
N ARG A 93 -8.19 -4.65 5.20
CA ARG A 93 -8.54 -3.38 5.84
C ARG A 93 -8.02 -2.16 5.06
N ILE A 94 -6.77 -2.18 4.60
CA ILE A 94 -6.22 -1.11 3.76
C ILE A 94 -7.07 -0.93 2.50
N LYS A 95 -7.44 -2.01 1.83
CA LYS A 95 -8.35 -1.95 0.67
C LYS A 95 -9.69 -1.34 1.05
N ASP A 96 -10.31 -1.80 2.14
CA ASP A 96 -11.63 -1.30 2.56
C ASP A 96 -11.60 0.20 2.88
N GLU A 97 -10.56 0.67 3.58
CA GLU A 97 -10.43 2.08 3.99
C GLU A 97 -9.99 3.02 2.85
N ILE A 98 -9.20 2.55 1.87
CA ILE A 98 -8.65 3.38 0.78
C ILE A 98 -9.44 3.25 -0.53
N ALA A 99 -10.02 2.08 -0.78
CA ALA A 99 -10.76 1.78 -2.01
C ALA A 99 -12.24 1.48 -1.81
N GLY A 100 -12.69 1.33 -0.57
CA GLY A 100 -14.05 0.99 -0.23
C GLY A 100 -14.24 -0.51 -0.02
N PRO A 101 -15.21 -0.90 0.82
CA PRO A 101 -15.46 -2.30 1.18
C PRO A 101 -15.86 -3.15 -0.04
N GLU A 102 -16.60 -2.59 -0.99
CA GLU A 102 -17.08 -3.29 -2.19
C GLU A 102 -16.02 -3.43 -3.29
N ALA A 103 -14.87 -2.77 -3.16
CA ALA A 103 -13.83 -2.85 -4.16
C ALA A 103 -13.23 -4.26 -4.22
N THR A 104 -12.99 -4.77 -5.44
CA THR A 104 -12.21 -5.99 -5.67
C THR A 104 -10.75 -5.61 -5.91
N ALA A 105 -9.82 -6.29 -5.23
CA ALA A 105 -8.39 -6.05 -5.42
C ALA A 105 -7.59 -7.35 -5.46
N VAL A 106 -6.45 -7.33 -6.15
CA VAL A 106 -5.56 -8.47 -6.32
C VAL A 106 -4.12 -8.11 -5.99
N GLU A 107 -3.43 -9.01 -5.29
CA GLU A 107 -1.98 -8.99 -5.19
C GLU A 107 -1.41 -9.82 -6.35
N VAL A 108 -0.53 -9.21 -7.15
CA VAL A 108 0.01 -9.82 -8.37
C VAL A 108 1.40 -10.37 -8.10
N TYR A 109 1.62 -11.65 -8.47
CA TYR A 109 2.93 -12.27 -8.58
C TYR A 109 3.33 -12.25 -10.06
N PRO A 110 4.16 -11.27 -10.49
CA PRO A 110 4.33 -10.99 -11.90
C PRO A 110 5.25 -12.02 -12.60
N PRO A 111 5.21 -12.08 -13.94
CA PRO A 111 6.23 -12.78 -14.72
C PRO A 111 7.65 -12.41 -14.31
N LYS A 112 8.61 -13.34 -14.46
CA LYS A 112 10.01 -13.16 -14.01
C LYS A 112 10.66 -11.86 -14.52
N ALA A 113 10.34 -11.46 -15.76
CA ALA A 113 10.88 -10.27 -16.40
C ALA A 113 10.35 -8.95 -15.82
N GLU A 114 9.24 -9.00 -15.09
CA GLU A 114 8.58 -7.85 -14.49
C GLU A 114 8.88 -7.72 -12.98
N ILE A 115 9.71 -8.60 -12.43
CA ILE A 115 10.13 -8.52 -11.03
C ILE A 115 11.03 -7.30 -10.84
N ILE A 116 10.64 -6.42 -9.91
CA ILE A 116 11.40 -5.23 -9.51
C ILE A 116 11.84 -5.41 -8.06
N ASP A 117 13.15 -5.47 -7.82
CA ASP A 117 13.75 -5.52 -6.48
C ASP A 117 14.39 -4.17 -6.11
N ALA A 118 13.55 -3.13 -6.07
CA ALA A 118 14.01 -1.74 -5.85
C ALA A 118 13.51 -1.13 -4.54
N ALA A 119 12.45 -1.68 -3.94
CA ALA A 119 11.88 -1.22 -2.67
C ALA A 119 11.09 -2.35 -1.99
N ASP A 120 11.05 -2.33 -0.65
CA ASP A 120 10.19 -3.22 0.16
C ASP A 120 8.72 -2.78 0.05
N MET A 121 8.14 -2.95 -1.13
CA MET A 121 6.78 -2.52 -1.46
C MET A 121 5.92 -3.69 -1.92
N TYR A 122 4.71 -3.76 -1.38
CA TYR A 122 3.71 -4.76 -1.73
C TYR A 122 2.67 -4.13 -2.63
N HIS A 123 2.32 -4.82 -3.72
CA HIS A 123 1.51 -4.26 -4.79
C HIS A 123 0.08 -4.79 -4.71
N LEU A 124 -0.88 -3.90 -4.41
CA LEU A 124 -2.30 -4.20 -4.44
C LEU A 124 -2.96 -3.44 -5.59
N TRP A 125 -3.60 -4.19 -6.49
CA TRP A 125 -4.27 -3.63 -7.66
C TRP A 125 -5.78 -3.67 -7.45
N VAL A 126 -6.40 -2.50 -7.36
CA VAL A 126 -7.85 -2.36 -7.26
C VAL A 126 -8.42 -2.31 -8.67
N LEU A 127 -9.34 -3.23 -8.96
CA LEU A 127 -9.86 -3.45 -10.29
C LEU A 127 -11.03 -2.49 -10.57
N PRO A 128 -11.18 -2.00 -11.82
CA PRO A 128 -12.30 -1.14 -12.21
C PRO A 128 -13.62 -1.92 -12.36
N ALA A 129 -13.55 -3.25 -12.37
CA ALA A 129 -14.69 -4.15 -12.46
C ALA A 129 -14.46 -5.42 -11.61
N PRO A 130 -15.53 -6.12 -11.18
CA PRO A 130 -15.40 -7.38 -10.46
C PRO A 130 -14.69 -8.45 -11.27
N LEU A 131 -13.97 -9.34 -10.58
CA LEU A 131 -13.42 -10.54 -11.21
C LEU A 131 -14.54 -11.46 -11.72
N PRO A 132 -14.28 -12.23 -12.79
CA PRO A 132 -15.19 -13.24 -13.30
C PRO A 132 -15.29 -14.47 -12.38
N PHE A 133 -14.53 -14.50 -11.28
CA PHE A 133 -14.55 -15.52 -10.24
C PHE A 133 -14.61 -14.88 -8.85
N SER A 134 -14.98 -15.67 -7.84
CA SER A 134 -15.11 -15.23 -6.44
C SER A 134 -14.68 -16.35 -5.50
N LEU A 135 -14.47 -16.02 -4.22
CA LEU A 135 -14.14 -17.00 -3.16
C LEU A 135 -15.29 -17.95 -2.85
N PHE A 136 -16.49 -17.59 -3.28
CA PHE A 136 -17.72 -18.37 -3.16
C PHE A 136 -18.51 -18.27 -4.46
N THR A 137 -19.35 -19.27 -4.73
CA THR A 137 -20.30 -19.21 -5.85
C THR A 137 -21.25 -18.04 -5.64
N ARG A 138 -21.25 -17.06 -6.55
CA ARG A 138 -22.27 -16.01 -6.57
C ARG A 138 -23.58 -16.67 -7.02
N THR A 139 -24.47 -16.98 -6.09
CA THR A 139 -25.87 -17.27 -6.43
C THR A 139 -26.55 -15.95 -6.76
N ASN A 140 -27.37 -15.90 -7.81
CA ASN A 140 -28.06 -14.69 -8.28
C ASN A 140 -29.11 -14.11 -7.29
N ASN A 141 -29.05 -14.45 -5.99
CA ASN A 141 -30.11 -14.23 -5.01
C ASN A 141 -29.70 -13.49 -3.74
N ASP A 142 -28.52 -12.86 -3.69
CA ASP A 142 -28.13 -11.95 -2.61
C ASP A 142 -28.25 -10.48 -3.06
#